data_AF-A0A2E6YSG9-F1
#
_entry.id   AF-A0A2E6YSG9-F1
#
_cell.length_a   1.000
_cell.length_b   1.000
_cell.length_c   1.000
_cell.angle_alpha   90.00
_cell.angle_beta   90.00
_cell.angle_gamma   90.00
#
_symmetry.space_group_name_H-M   'P 1'
#
loop_
_entity.id
_entity.type
_entity.pdbx_description
1 polymer ?
#
loop_
_entity_poly.entity_id
_entity_poly.type
_entity_poly.pdbx_seq_one_letter_code
_entity_poly.pdbx_strand_id
1 'polypeptide(L)'
;MNKLRQEWFSNIRSDLLAGLVVALALIPEAIAFSIIAGVDPRVGLYASFCIAVVIAFAGGRPGMISAATGAMALLMVTLVKEHGLEYLFAATILTGILQIIAGWIRLGELMRFVSRSVVTGFVNALAILIFMAQLPELIDVPYAVYVMAAAGLGIIYGLPFITRVVPSPLVAIVLLTAVSIYFGIDVRTVGDMGDLPSTLPVFLIPDIPLNLETLEIIFPYAVTLMVVGLLESLMTATIVDDLTDTTSNKS
;
A
#
# COMPACT_ATOMS: atom_id res chain seq x y z
N MET A 1 -7.83 -32.83 11.91
CA MET A 1 -8.12 -32.20 10.61
C MET A 1 -6.79 -31.78 10.00
N ASN A 2 -6.49 -32.09 8.74
CA ASN A 2 -5.20 -31.71 8.13
C ASN A 2 -5.07 -30.18 8.12
N LYS A 3 -3.98 -29.63 8.68
CA LYS A 3 -3.70 -28.19 8.76
C LYS A 3 -3.93 -27.48 7.42
N LEU A 4 -3.44 -28.08 6.34
CA LEU A 4 -3.63 -27.62 4.95
C LEU A 4 -5.11 -27.49 4.55
N ARG A 5 -5.98 -28.43 4.95
CA ARG A 5 -7.40 -28.38 4.60
C ARG A 5 -8.12 -27.27 5.37
N GLN A 6 -7.68 -26.98 6.58
CA GLN A 6 -8.24 -25.93 7.41
C GLN A 6 -7.78 -24.54 6.97
N GLU A 7 -6.53 -24.39 6.53
CA GLU A 7 -5.99 -23.11 6.06
C GLU A 7 -6.42 -22.77 4.62
N TRP A 8 -6.47 -23.75 3.71
CA TRP A 8 -6.68 -23.46 2.28
C TRP A 8 -8.11 -23.72 1.77
N PHE A 9 -8.86 -24.61 2.43
CA PHE A 9 -10.11 -25.12 1.86
C PHE A 9 -11.29 -25.08 2.85
N SER A 10 -11.14 -24.44 4.01
CA SER A 10 -12.20 -24.39 5.01
C SER A 10 -13.31 -23.41 4.64
N ASN A 11 -12.99 -22.29 3.98
CA ASN A 11 -13.95 -21.22 3.72
C ASN A 11 -13.82 -20.52 2.36
N ILE A 12 -13.70 -21.33 1.29
CA ILE A 12 -13.45 -20.86 -0.09
C ILE A 12 -14.38 -19.71 -0.51
N ARG A 13 -15.68 -19.77 -0.18
CA ARG A 13 -16.65 -18.74 -0.60
C ARG A 13 -16.37 -17.39 0.09
N SER A 14 -16.22 -17.39 1.40
CA SER A 14 -15.95 -16.13 2.12
C SER A 14 -14.56 -15.60 1.80
N ASP A 15 -13.56 -16.46 1.66
CA ASP A 15 -12.18 -16.06 1.34
C ASP A 15 -12.11 -15.41 -0.05
N LEU A 16 -12.80 -16.00 -1.04
CA LEU A 16 -12.88 -15.44 -2.39
C LEU A 16 -13.61 -14.09 -2.41
N LEU A 17 -14.73 -13.98 -1.70
CA LEU A 17 -15.48 -12.72 -1.61
C LEU A 17 -14.69 -11.63 -0.88
N ALA A 18 -14.04 -11.96 0.23
CA ALA A 18 -13.19 -11.04 0.99
C ALA A 18 -12.00 -10.58 0.13
N GLY A 19 -11.31 -11.51 -0.53
CA GLY A 19 -10.22 -11.21 -1.44
C GLY A 19 -10.64 -10.28 -2.59
N LEU A 20 -11.81 -10.51 -3.18
CA LEU A 20 -12.34 -9.64 -4.25
C LEU A 20 -12.64 -8.22 -3.74
N VAL A 21 -13.30 -8.10 -2.59
CA VAL A 21 -13.64 -6.80 -1.99
C VAL A 21 -12.37 -6.01 -1.66
N VAL A 22 -11.39 -6.67 -1.05
CA VAL A 22 -10.10 -6.06 -0.71
C VAL A 22 -9.32 -5.67 -1.97
N ALA A 23 -9.28 -6.54 -2.98
CA ALA A 23 -8.58 -6.23 -4.23
C ALA A 23 -9.17 -4.98 -4.91
N LEU A 24 -10.50 -4.84 -4.93
CA LEU A 24 -11.17 -3.64 -5.45
C LEU A 24 -10.84 -2.38 -4.63
N ALA A 25 -10.67 -2.51 -3.31
CA ALA A 25 -10.26 -1.40 -2.45
C ALA A 25 -8.77 -1.03 -2.64
N LEU A 26 -7.91 -2.01 -2.89
CA LEU A 26 -6.45 -1.81 -3.02
C LEU A 26 -6.04 -1.12 -4.32
N ILE A 27 -6.79 -1.28 -5.42
CA ILE A 27 -6.45 -0.67 -6.72
C ILE A 27 -6.28 0.86 -6.60
N PRO A 28 -7.27 1.63 -6.13
CA PRO A 28 -7.10 3.08 -6.00
C PRO A 28 -6.03 3.48 -4.98
N GLU A 29 -5.86 2.71 -3.90
CA GLU A 29 -4.82 2.97 -2.90
C GLU A 29 -3.41 2.86 -3.50
N ALA A 30 -3.13 1.75 -4.20
CA ALA A 30 -1.84 1.51 -4.83
C ALA A 30 -1.51 2.56 -5.90
N ILE A 31 -2.51 3.00 -6.66
CA ILE A 31 -2.38 4.09 -7.63
C ILE A 31 -2.02 5.39 -6.91
N ALA A 32 -2.80 5.77 -5.88
CA ALA A 32 -2.60 7.01 -5.15
C ALA A 32 -1.22 7.06 -4.46
N PHE A 33 -0.79 5.96 -3.82
CA PHE A 33 0.52 5.91 -3.18
C PHE A 33 1.68 5.95 -4.17
N SER A 34 1.52 5.41 -5.38
CA SER A 34 2.54 5.55 -6.43
C SER A 34 2.71 7.02 -6.85
N ILE A 35 1.59 7.72 -7.06
CA ILE A 35 1.57 9.14 -7.42
C ILE A 35 2.22 9.97 -6.30
N ILE A 36 1.90 9.69 -5.04
CA ILE A 36 2.52 10.36 -3.89
C ILE A 36 4.04 10.12 -3.85
N ALA A 37 4.50 8.91 -4.17
CA ALA A 37 5.92 8.57 -4.27
C ALA A 37 6.62 9.16 -5.51
N GLY A 38 5.88 9.79 -6.42
CA GLY A 38 6.41 10.35 -7.67
C GLY A 38 6.80 9.28 -8.69
N VAL A 39 6.13 8.12 -8.68
CA VAL A 39 6.37 7.01 -9.62
C VAL A 39 5.09 6.62 -10.35
N ASP A 40 5.24 5.92 -11.47
CA ASP A 40 4.10 5.42 -12.25
C ASP A 40 3.15 4.55 -11.40
N PRO A 41 1.82 4.68 -11.55
CA PRO A 41 0.83 3.82 -10.90
C PRO A 41 1.09 2.32 -11.08
N ARG A 42 1.68 1.93 -12.22
CA ARG A 42 2.15 0.57 -12.49
C ARG A 42 3.03 0.00 -11.38
N VAL A 43 3.91 0.79 -10.77
CA VAL A 43 4.85 0.34 -9.74
C VAL A 43 4.10 -0.15 -8.50
N GLY A 44 3.18 0.65 -7.96
CA GLY A 44 2.40 0.26 -6.78
C GLY A 44 1.43 -0.89 -7.04
N LEU A 45 0.84 -0.97 -8.23
CA LEU A 45 -0.03 -2.08 -8.62
C LEU A 45 0.74 -3.40 -8.73
N TYR A 46 1.91 -3.39 -9.37
CA TYR A 46 2.79 -4.56 -9.41
C TYR A 46 3.31 -4.92 -8.02
N ALA A 47 3.72 -3.95 -7.21
CA ALA A 47 4.15 -4.21 -5.84
C ALA A 47 3.04 -4.89 -5.03
N SER A 48 1.82 -4.37 -5.09
CA SER A 48 0.66 -4.94 -4.37
C SER A 48 0.35 -6.37 -4.82
N PHE A 49 0.37 -6.62 -6.13
CA PHE A 49 0.18 -7.96 -6.68
C PHE A 49 1.29 -8.94 -6.23
N CYS A 50 2.55 -8.58 -6.43
CA CYS A 50 3.69 -9.44 -6.12
C CYS A 50 3.77 -9.75 -4.62
N ILE A 51 3.58 -8.75 -3.76
CA ILE A 51 3.59 -8.93 -2.29
C ILE A 51 2.43 -9.82 -1.87
N ALA A 52 1.21 -9.57 -2.37
CA ALA A 52 0.04 -10.38 -2.02
C ALA A 52 0.23 -11.86 -2.41
N VAL A 53 0.77 -12.12 -3.61
CA VAL A 53 1.08 -13.48 -4.06
C VAL A 53 2.13 -14.13 -3.16
N VAL A 54 3.26 -13.47 -2.90
CA VAL A 54 4.34 -14.02 -2.08
C VAL A 54 3.85 -14.31 -0.65
N ILE A 55 3.15 -13.36 -0.02
CA ILE A 55 2.68 -13.50 1.36
C ILE A 55 1.54 -14.52 1.48
N ALA A 56 0.73 -14.75 0.45
CA ALA A 56 -0.25 -15.83 0.47
C ALA A 56 0.39 -17.22 0.68
N PHE A 57 1.65 -17.41 0.27
CA PHE A 57 2.38 -18.67 0.48
C PHE A 57 3.39 -18.62 1.63
N ALA A 58 4.09 -17.49 1.81
CA ALA A 58 5.20 -17.35 2.76
C ALA A 58 4.81 -16.62 4.06
N GLY A 59 3.60 -16.06 4.15
CA GLY A 59 3.15 -15.26 5.29
C GLY A 59 2.93 -16.07 6.56
N GLY A 60 3.21 -15.46 7.72
CA GLY A 60 3.06 -16.08 9.04
C GLY A 60 1.63 -16.03 9.63
N ARG A 61 0.72 -15.27 9.01
CA ARG A 61 -0.66 -15.05 9.50
C ARG A 61 -1.66 -15.10 8.32
N PRO A 62 -2.44 -16.18 8.19
CA PRO A 62 -3.51 -16.26 7.19
C PRO A 62 -4.56 -15.16 7.38
N GLY A 63 -5.08 -14.62 6.28
CA GLY A 63 -6.09 -13.57 6.28
C GLY A 63 -5.56 -12.14 6.44
N MET A 64 -4.26 -11.96 6.69
CA MET A 64 -3.62 -10.64 6.64
C MET A 64 -3.28 -10.28 5.20
N ILE A 65 -3.55 -9.02 4.83
CA ILE A 65 -3.22 -8.47 3.51
C ILE A 65 -1.93 -7.68 3.62
N SER A 66 -1.03 -7.88 2.65
CA SER A 66 0.18 -7.10 2.50
C SER A 66 0.26 -6.59 1.06
N ALA A 67 0.44 -5.28 0.91
CA ALA A 67 0.44 -4.58 -0.36
C ALA A 67 1.21 -3.25 -0.25
N ALA A 68 1.13 -2.40 -1.28
CA ALA A 68 1.68 -1.06 -1.21
C ALA A 68 0.93 -0.20 -0.19
N THR A 69 1.66 0.47 0.71
CA THR A 69 1.09 1.37 1.73
C THR A 69 1.68 2.77 1.63
N GLY A 70 0.92 3.76 2.09
CA GLY A 70 1.40 5.15 2.19
C GLY A 70 2.64 5.30 3.07
N ALA A 71 2.76 4.46 4.12
CA ALA A 71 3.91 4.43 5.00
C ALA A 71 5.21 4.14 4.26
N MET A 72 5.20 3.14 3.36
CA MET A 72 6.37 2.79 2.56
C MET A 72 6.60 3.81 1.44
N ALA A 73 5.53 4.27 0.78
CA ALA A 73 5.61 5.24 -0.32
C ALA A 73 6.25 6.56 0.12
N LEU A 74 5.81 7.13 1.25
CA LEU A 74 6.30 8.41 1.75
C LEU A 74 7.78 8.40 2.11
N LEU A 75 8.32 7.25 2.53
CA LEU A 75 9.75 7.09 2.83
C LEU A 75 10.62 7.06 1.58
N MET A 76 10.05 6.74 0.42
CA MET A 76 10.78 6.60 -0.85
C MET A 76 10.77 7.87 -1.72
N VAL A 77 9.93 8.87 -1.38
CA VAL A 77 9.74 10.10 -2.17
C VAL A 77 11.09 10.78 -2.46
N THR A 78 11.93 10.97 -1.45
CA THR A 78 13.22 11.65 -1.61
C THR A 78 14.21 10.80 -2.40
N LEU A 79 14.23 9.48 -2.18
CA LEU A 79 15.09 8.57 -2.92
C LEU A 79 14.79 8.59 -4.42
N VAL A 80 13.51 8.49 -4.79
CA VAL A 80 13.06 8.56 -6.19
C VAL A 80 13.39 9.91 -6.79
N LYS A 81 13.11 11.00 -6.08
CA LYS A 81 13.34 12.36 -6.57
C LYS A 81 14.82 12.66 -6.82
N GLU A 82 15.71 12.16 -5.96
CA GLU A 82 17.14 12.47 -6.01
C GLU A 82 17.95 11.47 -6.86
N HIS A 83 17.56 10.19 -6.86
CA HIS A 83 18.35 9.10 -7.45
C HIS A 83 17.60 8.27 -8.51
N GLY A 84 16.28 8.44 -8.62
CA GLY A 84 15.46 7.78 -9.63
C GLY A 84 14.84 6.45 -9.19
N LEU A 85 14.02 5.89 -10.08
CA LEU A 85 13.21 4.69 -9.84
C LEU A 85 14.06 3.42 -9.59
N GLU A 86 15.19 3.28 -10.26
CA GLU A 86 16.05 2.10 -10.12
C GLU A 86 16.64 1.97 -8.70
N TYR A 87 16.94 3.10 -8.05
CA TYR A 87 17.38 3.12 -6.66
C TYR A 87 16.28 2.69 -5.69
N LEU A 88 15.02 3.02 -5.98
CA LEU A 88 13.87 2.50 -5.24
C LEU A 88 13.84 0.97 -5.34
N PHE A 89 13.98 0.40 -6.54
CA PHE A 89 13.97 -1.06 -6.69
C PHE A 89 15.10 -1.72 -5.91
N ALA A 90 16.32 -1.20 -6.00
CA ALA A 90 17.44 -1.73 -5.23
C ALA A 90 17.23 -1.61 -3.71
N ALA A 91 16.71 -0.47 -3.24
CA ALA A 91 16.35 -0.28 -1.83
C ALA A 91 15.30 -1.30 -1.37
N THR A 92 14.26 -1.57 -2.16
CA THR A 92 13.23 -2.56 -1.82
C THR A 92 13.76 -4.00 -1.77
N ILE A 93 14.67 -4.37 -2.69
CA ILE A 93 15.36 -5.67 -2.65
C ILE A 93 16.18 -5.78 -1.36
N LEU A 94 16.96 -4.75 -1.02
CA LEU A 94 17.73 -4.72 0.20
C LEU A 94 16.84 -4.78 1.45
N THR A 95 15.70 -4.06 1.46
CA THR A 95 14.69 -4.15 2.52
C THR A 95 14.20 -5.58 2.71
N GLY A 96 13.85 -6.29 1.63
CA GLY A 96 13.41 -7.68 1.71
C GLY A 96 14.49 -8.60 2.29
N ILE A 97 15.74 -8.43 1.86
CA ILE A 97 16.88 -9.18 2.43
C ILE A 97 17.02 -8.90 3.93
N LEU A 98 16.97 -7.63 4.33
CA LEU A 98 17.06 -7.23 5.73
C LEU A 98 15.88 -7.76 6.56
N GLN A 99 14.65 -7.79 6.01
CA GLN A 99 13.49 -8.37 6.68
C GLN A 99 13.62 -9.88 6.88
N ILE A 100 14.15 -10.61 5.89
CA ILE A 100 14.42 -12.05 6.02
C ILE A 100 15.48 -12.30 7.11
N ILE A 101 16.57 -11.52 7.11
CA ILE A 101 17.60 -11.58 8.15
C ILE A 101 16.97 -11.30 9.52
N ALA A 102 16.17 -10.23 9.63
CA ALA A 102 15.50 -9.83 10.85
C ALA A 102 14.58 -10.93 11.41
N GLY A 103 13.83 -11.63 10.56
CA GLY A 103 13.05 -12.79 10.96
C GLY A 103 13.94 -13.93 11.48
N TRP A 104 15.04 -14.22 10.77
CA TRP A 104 15.96 -15.29 11.18
C TRP A 104 16.58 -15.05 12.57
N ILE A 105 16.94 -13.81 12.90
CA ILE A 105 17.44 -13.43 14.23
C ILE A 105 16.33 -13.02 15.22
N ARG A 106 15.05 -13.22 14.86
CA ARG A 106 13.86 -12.98 15.69
C ARG A 106 13.71 -11.53 16.19
N LEU A 107 14.06 -10.55 15.37
CA LEU A 107 13.87 -9.13 15.68
C LEU A 107 12.40 -8.75 15.87
N GLY A 108 11.44 -9.54 15.36
CA GLY A 108 10.02 -9.32 15.59
C GLY A 108 9.66 -9.23 17.08
N GLU A 109 10.34 -9.98 17.95
CA GLU A 109 10.13 -9.90 19.39
C GLU A 109 10.63 -8.58 20.00
N LEU A 110 11.60 -7.90 19.38
CA LEU A 110 12.12 -6.62 19.87
C LEU A 110 11.19 -5.47 19.54
N MET A 111 10.28 -5.64 18.59
CA MET A 111 9.34 -4.58 18.19
C MET A 111 8.37 -4.22 19.33
N ARG A 112 8.19 -5.09 20.33
CA ARG A 112 7.47 -4.78 21.58
C ARG A 112 8.08 -3.64 22.39
N PHE A 113 9.35 -3.31 22.15
CA PHE A 113 10.05 -2.20 22.81
C PHE A 113 9.83 -0.85 22.11
N VAL A 114 9.21 -0.83 20.93
CA VAL A 114 8.85 0.43 20.26
C VAL A 114 7.74 1.11 21.05
N SER A 115 8.02 2.33 21.52
CA SER A 115 7.09 3.06 22.38
C SER A 115 5.82 3.45 21.61
N ARG A 116 4.69 3.44 22.32
CA ARG A 116 3.42 3.95 21.77
C ARG A 116 3.55 5.38 21.23
N SER A 117 4.35 6.23 21.88
CA SER A 117 4.58 7.61 21.44
C SER A 117 5.21 7.70 20.04
N VAL A 118 6.13 6.78 19.71
CA VAL A 118 6.77 6.73 18.38
C VAL A 118 5.75 6.31 17.33
N VAL A 119 4.95 5.27 17.60
CA VAL A 119 3.91 4.80 16.67
C VAL A 119 2.85 5.88 16.44
N THR A 120 2.34 6.51 17.50
CA THR A 120 1.36 7.61 17.37
C THR A 120 1.95 8.80 16.61
N GLY A 121 3.20 9.17 16.90
CA GLY A 121 3.90 10.24 16.17
C GLY A 121 4.04 9.93 14.68
N PHE A 122 4.42 8.69 14.34
CA PHE A 122 4.52 8.21 12.97
C PHE A 122 3.17 8.24 12.24
N VAL A 123 2.11 7.68 12.84
CA VAL A 123 0.76 7.66 12.23
C VAL A 123 0.22 9.08 12.01
N ASN A 124 0.41 9.99 12.97
CA ASN A 124 -0.01 11.39 12.82
C ASN A 124 0.77 12.10 11.71
N ALA A 125 2.09 11.92 11.66
CA ALA A 125 2.93 12.50 10.61
C ALA A 125 2.52 11.96 9.22
N LEU A 126 2.27 10.66 9.11
CA LEU A 126 1.80 10.01 7.89
C LEU A 126 0.45 10.58 7.45
N ALA A 127 -0.52 10.73 8.36
CA ALA A 127 -1.83 11.29 8.02
C ALA A 127 -1.72 12.73 7.51
N ILE A 128 -0.89 13.56 8.16
CA ILE A 128 -0.63 14.94 7.74
C ILE A 128 0.06 14.96 6.37
N LEU A 129 1.05 14.11 6.15
CA LEU A 129 1.78 14.03 4.88
C LEU A 129 0.87 13.58 3.73
N ILE A 130 0.00 12.59 3.94
CA ILE A 130 -1.00 12.18 2.94
C ILE A 130 -1.92 13.36 2.60
N PHE A 131 -2.43 14.07 3.62
CA PHE A 131 -3.28 15.23 3.40
C PHE A 131 -2.55 16.35 2.63
N MET A 132 -1.31 16.66 3.03
CA MET A 132 -0.47 17.64 2.34
C MET A 132 -0.20 17.24 0.88
N ALA A 133 -0.02 15.94 0.61
CA ALA A 133 0.19 15.43 -0.74
C ALA A 133 -1.05 15.57 -1.65
N GLN A 134 -2.25 15.77 -1.07
CA GLN A 134 -3.46 16.08 -1.85
C GLN A 134 -3.62 17.57 -2.17
N LEU A 135 -2.93 18.47 -1.45
CA LEU A 135 -3.08 19.92 -1.66
C LEU A 135 -2.73 20.38 -3.08
N PRO A 136 -1.66 19.88 -3.73
CA PRO A 136 -1.36 20.23 -5.12
C PRO A 136 -2.48 19.85 -6.11
N GLU A 137 -3.34 18.89 -5.76
CA GLU A 137 -4.51 18.49 -6.58
C GLU A 137 -5.73 19.40 -6.37
N LEU A 138 -5.66 20.34 -5.42
CA LEU A 138 -6.77 21.21 -5.01
C LEU A 138 -6.41 22.70 -5.03
N ILE A 139 -5.20 23.07 -5.42
CA ILE A 139 -4.73 24.47 -5.50
C ILE A 139 -4.63 24.86 -6.98
N ASP A 140 -5.19 26.02 -7.33
CA ASP A 140 -5.16 26.58 -8.69
C ASP A 140 -5.70 25.62 -9.78
N VAL A 141 -6.72 24.83 -9.42
CA VAL A 141 -7.38 23.84 -10.30
C VAL A 141 -8.74 24.32 -10.81
N PRO A 142 -9.26 23.75 -11.93
CA PRO A 142 -10.58 24.08 -12.45
C PRO A 142 -11.69 23.90 -11.40
N TYR A 143 -12.72 24.75 -11.47
CA TYR A 143 -13.84 24.73 -10.52
C TYR A 143 -14.51 23.34 -10.40
N ALA A 144 -14.55 22.59 -11.51
CA ALA A 144 -15.08 21.24 -11.56
C ALA A 144 -14.41 20.29 -10.55
N VAL A 145 -13.11 20.45 -10.30
CA VAL A 145 -12.36 19.61 -9.34
C VAL A 145 -12.92 19.75 -7.93
N TYR A 146 -13.21 20.97 -7.48
CA TYR A 146 -13.80 21.21 -6.15
C TYR A 146 -15.20 20.59 -6.03
N VAL A 147 -16.03 20.70 -7.06
CA VAL A 147 -17.37 20.10 -7.09
C VAL A 147 -17.28 18.58 -7.02
N MET A 148 -16.39 17.97 -7.81
CA MET A 148 -16.17 16.52 -7.82
C MET A 148 -15.62 16.03 -6.48
N ALA A 149 -14.67 16.74 -5.88
CA ALA A 149 -14.12 16.41 -4.56
C ALA A 149 -15.20 16.48 -3.48
N ALA A 150 -15.99 17.55 -3.44
CA ALA A 150 -17.09 17.70 -2.50
C ALA A 150 -18.17 16.62 -2.69
N ALA A 151 -18.52 16.31 -3.94
CA ALA A 151 -19.45 15.22 -4.26
C ALA A 151 -18.90 13.86 -3.83
N GLY A 152 -17.60 13.60 -4.06
CA GLY A 152 -16.92 12.38 -3.63
C GLY A 152 -16.96 12.20 -2.12
N LEU A 153 -16.60 13.23 -1.36
CA LEU A 153 -16.73 13.22 0.11
C LEU A 153 -18.19 13.02 0.54
N GLY A 154 -19.13 13.67 -0.14
CA GLY A 154 -20.56 13.49 0.08
C GLY A 154 -21.02 12.04 -0.11
N ILE A 155 -20.54 11.36 -1.15
CA ILE A 155 -20.83 9.93 -1.39
C ILE A 155 -20.16 9.06 -0.32
N ILE A 156 -18.87 9.31 -0.04
CA ILE A 156 -18.08 8.50 0.91
C ILE A 156 -18.71 8.51 2.30
N TYR A 157 -19.09 9.68 2.80
CA TYR A 157 -19.71 9.82 4.12
C TYR A 157 -21.21 9.60 4.13
N GLY A 158 -21.92 9.94 3.04
CA GLY A 158 -23.38 9.89 2.96
C GLY A 158 -23.94 8.50 2.63
N LEU A 159 -23.31 7.77 1.70
CA LEU A 159 -23.83 6.48 1.23
C LEU A 159 -23.92 5.40 2.32
N PRO A 160 -22.97 5.28 3.28
CA PRO A 160 -23.04 4.31 4.37
C PRO A 160 -24.28 4.43 5.28
N PHE A 161 -25.00 5.57 5.23
CA PHE A 161 -26.28 5.75 5.91
C PHE A 161 -27.45 5.08 5.17
N ILE A 162 -27.31 4.83 3.88
CA ILE A 162 -28.33 4.17 3.04
C ILE A 162 -28.01 2.69 2.86
N THR A 163 -26.75 2.35 2.56
CA THR A 163 -26.30 0.97 2.34
C THR A 163 -24.87 0.75 2.80
N ARG A 164 -24.58 -0.45 3.30
CA ARG A 164 -23.23 -0.89 3.71
C ARG A 164 -22.74 -2.11 2.95
N VAL A 165 -23.45 -2.50 1.90
CA VAL A 165 -23.14 -3.71 1.11
C VAL A 165 -21.90 -3.50 0.24
N VAL A 166 -21.71 -2.28 -0.28
CA VAL A 166 -20.61 -1.93 -1.18
C VAL A 166 -19.79 -0.82 -0.53
N PRO A 167 -18.44 -0.85 -0.63
CA PRO A 167 -17.58 0.22 -0.14
C PRO A 167 -17.96 1.57 -0.78
N SER A 168 -18.27 2.57 0.03
CA SER A 168 -18.62 3.90 -0.47
C SER A 168 -17.52 4.58 -1.31
N PRO A 169 -16.21 4.38 -1.04
CA PRO A 169 -15.16 4.91 -1.93
C PRO A 169 -15.21 4.33 -3.35
N LEU A 170 -15.53 3.04 -3.49
CA LEU A 170 -15.67 2.41 -4.81
C LEU A 170 -16.84 3.00 -5.59
N VAL A 171 -17.96 3.24 -4.91
CA VAL A 171 -19.14 3.88 -5.52
C VAL A 171 -18.81 5.31 -5.93
N ALA A 172 -18.09 6.07 -5.09
CA ALA A 172 -17.63 7.41 -5.43
C ALA A 172 -16.77 7.42 -6.70
N ILE A 173 -15.78 6.52 -6.79
CA ILE A 173 -14.93 6.39 -7.98
C ILE A 173 -15.78 6.11 -9.22
N VAL A 174 -16.59 5.05 -9.21
CA VAL A 174 -17.40 4.64 -10.38
C VAL A 174 -18.34 5.76 -10.84
N LEU A 175 -19.07 6.38 -9.90
CA LEU A 175 -20.02 7.43 -10.23
C LEU A 175 -19.34 8.70 -10.74
N LEU A 176 -18.28 9.16 -10.08
CA LEU A 176 -17.57 10.37 -10.51
C LEU A 176 -16.85 10.17 -11.84
N THR A 177 -16.29 8.99 -12.10
CA THR A 177 -15.73 8.64 -13.41
C THR A 177 -16.82 8.63 -14.49
N ALA A 178 -17.97 8.01 -14.23
CA ALA A 178 -19.07 7.98 -15.20
C ALA A 178 -19.61 9.39 -15.51
N VAL A 179 -19.77 10.23 -14.49
CA VAL A 179 -20.19 11.63 -14.63
C VAL A 179 -19.15 12.44 -15.43
N SER A 180 -17.87 12.30 -15.10
CA SER A 180 -16.79 12.99 -15.80
C SER A 180 -16.77 12.64 -17.30
N ILE A 181 -16.87 11.35 -17.63
CA ILE A 181 -16.88 10.90 -19.04
C ILE A 181 -18.14 11.37 -19.76
N TYR A 182 -19.32 11.23 -19.15
CA TYR A 182 -20.60 11.56 -19.79
C TYR A 182 -20.73 13.06 -20.10
N PHE A 183 -20.30 13.92 -19.18
CA PHE A 183 -20.36 15.38 -19.36
C PHE A 183 -19.09 15.96 -20.00
N GLY A 184 -18.07 15.15 -20.27
CA GLY A 184 -16.79 15.60 -20.81
C GLY A 184 -16.10 16.61 -19.90
N ILE A 185 -16.11 16.36 -18.59
CA ILE A 185 -15.53 17.27 -17.61
C ILE A 185 -14.00 17.22 -17.73
N ASP A 186 -13.39 18.34 -18.12
CA ASP A 186 -11.94 18.47 -18.27
C ASP A 186 -11.27 18.58 -16.89
N VAL A 187 -10.83 17.45 -16.37
CA VAL A 187 -10.07 17.30 -15.12
C VAL A 187 -8.91 16.35 -15.35
N ARG A 188 -7.83 16.56 -14.60
CA ARG A 188 -6.66 15.69 -14.63
C ARG A 188 -7.07 14.26 -14.23
N THR A 189 -6.66 13.30 -15.03
CA THR A 189 -6.98 11.88 -14.85
C THR A 189 -5.77 11.10 -14.33
N VAL A 190 -6.01 9.88 -13.83
CA VAL A 190 -4.92 9.00 -13.38
C VAL A 190 -3.95 8.67 -14.51
N GLY A 191 -4.42 8.59 -15.76
CA GLY A 191 -3.56 8.33 -16.92
C GLY A 191 -2.59 9.47 -17.25
N ASP A 192 -2.88 10.68 -16.79
CA ASP A 192 -1.98 11.83 -16.96
C ASP A 192 -0.85 11.83 -15.93
N MET A 193 -0.96 11.02 -14.87
CA MET A 193 0.00 10.97 -13.75
C MET A 193 1.06 9.89 -13.92
N GLY A 194 0.93 9.04 -14.93
CA GLY A 194 1.88 7.99 -15.23
C GLY A 194 1.21 6.77 -15.84
N ASP A 195 2.05 5.79 -16.15
CA ASP A 195 1.66 4.60 -16.85
C ASP A 195 0.89 3.60 -15.96
N LEU A 196 -0.21 3.06 -16.50
CA LEU A 196 -0.88 1.88 -15.94
C LEU A 196 -0.22 0.58 -16.42
N PRO A 197 -0.38 -0.54 -15.68
CA PRO A 197 0.12 -1.84 -16.11
C PRO A 197 -0.64 -2.33 -17.36
N SER A 198 0.09 -2.73 -18.39
CA SER A 198 -0.45 -3.32 -19.63
C SER A 198 -0.02 -4.77 -19.85
N THR A 199 0.93 -5.25 -19.05
CA THR A 199 1.48 -6.61 -19.10
C THR A 199 1.57 -7.18 -17.68
N LEU A 200 1.97 -8.45 -17.56
CA LEU A 200 2.35 -8.99 -16.26
C LEU A 200 3.71 -8.41 -15.82
N PRO A 201 3.97 -8.33 -14.50
CA PRO A 201 5.28 -7.92 -13.99
C PRO A 201 6.35 -8.88 -14.52
N VAL A 202 7.35 -8.31 -15.20
CA VAL A 202 8.51 -9.06 -15.67
C VAL A 202 9.63 -8.93 -14.65
N PHE A 203 10.45 -9.98 -14.56
CA PHE A 203 11.62 -9.95 -13.70
C PHE A 203 12.63 -8.92 -14.25
N LEU A 204 12.96 -7.93 -13.43
CA LEU A 204 13.89 -6.86 -13.74
C LEU A 204 14.97 -6.82 -12.66
N ILE A 205 16.22 -6.69 -13.10
CA ILE A 205 17.33 -6.40 -12.21
C ILE A 205 17.58 -4.90 -12.32
N PRO A 206 17.63 -4.16 -11.20
CA PRO A 206 17.81 -2.71 -11.25
C PRO A 206 19.11 -2.33 -11.97
N ASP A 207 19.01 -1.39 -12.92
CA ASP A 207 20.16 -0.95 -13.72
C ASP A 207 20.91 0.19 -13.01
N ILE A 208 21.66 -0.16 -11.96
CA ILE A 208 22.46 0.78 -11.16
C ILE A 208 23.86 0.24 -10.87
N PRO A 209 24.85 1.12 -10.60
CA PRO A 209 26.18 0.70 -10.21
C PRO A 209 26.14 -0.09 -8.90
N LEU A 210 26.59 -1.35 -8.91
CA LEU A 210 26.70 -2.17 -7.71
C LEU A 210 28.02 -1.88 -6.98
N ASN A 211 28.13 -0.70 -6.38
CA ASN A 211 29.29 -0.24 -5.63
C ASN A 211 28.92 0.17 -4.18
N LEU A 212 29.91 0.52 -3.38
CA LEU A 212 29.71 0.95 -1.99
C LEU A 212 28.92 2.25 -1.88
N GLU A 213 29.07 3.16 -2.83
CA GLU A 213 28.32 4.43 -2.88
C GLU A 213 26.81 4.19 -3.01
N THR A 214 26.40 3.32 -3.93
CA THR A 214 25.00 2.92 -4.06
C THR A 214 24.48 2.29 -2.77
N LEU A 215 25.27 1.45 -2.12
CA LEU A 215 24.90 0.86 -0.84
C LEU A 215 24.73 1.94 0.24
N GLU A 216 25.64 2.91 0.34
CA GLU A 216 25.55 4.03 1.28
C GLU A 216 24.30 4.89 1.05
N ILE A 217 23.89 5.05 -0.21
CA ILE A 217 22.65 5.77 -0.57
C ILE A 217 21.42 4.98 -0.14
N ILE A 218 21.30 3.69 -0.51
CA ILE A 218 20.05 2.93 -0.31
C ILE A 218 19.92 2.35 1.10
N PHE A 219 21.02 2.11 1.82
CA PHE A 219 21.00 1.41 3.10
C PHE A 219 20.17 2.12 4.17
N PRO A 220 20.25 3.45 4.38
CA PRO A 220 19.40 4.15 5.35
C PRO A 220 17.91 4.01 5.04
N TYR A 221 17.53 4.11 3.76
CA TYR A 221 16.15 3.89 3.31
C TYR A 221 15.74 2.43 3.53
N ALA A 222 16.59 1.47 3.20
CA ALA A 222 16.26 0.07 3.32
C ALA A 222 16.02 -0.36 4.78
N VAL A 223 16.80 0.19 5.72
CA VAL A 223 16.64 -0.04 7.17
C VAL A 223 15.36 0.60 7.69
N THR A 224 15.04 1.84 7.32
CA THR A 224 13.80 2.49 7.77
C THR A 224 12.57 1.76 7.22
N LEU A 225 12.58 1.39 5.94
CA LEU A 225 11.55 0.57 5.30
C LEU A 225 11.42 -0.81 5.98
N MET A 226 12.53 -1.45 6.34
CA MET A 226 12.51 -2.71 7.08
C MET A 226 11.80 -2.55 8.43
N VAL A 227 12.19 -1.55 9.23
CA VAL A 227 11.61 -1.31 10.56
C VAL A 227 10.12 -0.99 10.46
N VAL A 228 9.72 -0.09 9.56
CA VAL A 228 8.31 0.29 9.37
C VAL A 228 7.49 -0.89 8.85
N GLY A 229 8.01 -1.65 7.88
CA GLY A 229 7.34 -2.84 7.38
C GLY A 229 7.13 -3.92 8.45
N LEU A 230 8.12 -4.14 9.33
CA LEU A 230 7.98 -5.06 10.46
C LEU A 230 6.97 -4.55 11.49
N LEU A 231 6.96 -3.25 11.80
CA LEU A 231 5.98 -2.64 12.71
C LEU A 231 4.54 -2.85 12.23
N GLU A 232 4.27 -2.44 10.99
CA GLU A 232 2.95 -2.55 10.36
C GLU A 232 2.49 -4.01 10.32
N SER A 233 3.38 -4.93 9.94
CA SER A 233 3.07 -6.36 9.88
C SER A 233 2.72 -6.93 11.26
N LEU A 234 3.43 -6.55 12.32
CA LEU A 234 3.17 -7.04 13.67
C LEU A 234 1.90 -6.46 14.30
N MET A 235 1.66 -5.17 14.08
CA MET A 235 0.43 -4.51 14.54
C MET A 235 -0.79 -5.12 13.85
N THR A 236 -0.70 -5.29 12.52
CA THR A 236 -1.76 -5.92 11.73
C THR A 236 -1.97 -7.37 12.14
N ALA A 237 -0.90 -8.17 12.29
CA ALA A 237 -1.00 -9.55 12.75
C ALA A 237 -1.69 -9.65 14.11
N THR A 238 -1.40 -8.73 15.05
CA THR A 238 -2.01 -8.72 16.37
C THR A 238 -3.50 -8.37 16.31
N ILE A 239 -3.89 -7.41 15.45
CA ILE A 239 -5.32 -7.12 15.22
C ILE A 239 -6.04 -8.34 14.66
N VAL A 240 -5.44 -9.05 13.69
CA VAL A 240 -6.03 -10.26 13.12
C VAL A 240 -6.04 -11.40 14.15
N ASP A 241 -5.02 -11.54 14.99
CA ASP A 241 -4.99 -12.50 16.10
C ASP A 241 -6.17 -12.28 17.05
N ASP A 242 -6.40 -11.02 17.45
CA ASP A 242 -7.48 -10.61 18.37
C ASP A 242 -8.87 -10.77 17.73
N LEU A 243 -9.03 -10.49 16.43
CA LEU A 243 -10.32 -10.61 15.74
C LEU A 243 -10.77 -12.05 15.51
N THR A 244 -9.84 -13.01 15.46
CA THR A 244 -10.17 -14.42 15.21
C THR A 244 -9.86 -15.34 16.37
N ASP A 245 -9.41 -14.82 17.51
CA ASP A 245 -9.00 -15.59 18.69
C ASP A 245 -7.95 -16.68 18.38
N THR A 246 -6.93 -16.37 17.56
CA THR A 246 -5.84 -17.30 17.24
C THR A 246 -4.48 -16.64 17.31
N THR A 247 -3.41 -17.43 17.44
CA THR A 247 -2.03 -16.93 17.47
C THR A 247 -1.34 -17.06 16.12
N SER A 248 -0.38 -16.17 15.84
CA SER A 248 0.50 -16.23 14.68
C SER A 248 1.98 -16.31 15.04
N ASN A 249 2.77 -16.86 14.11
CA ASN A 249 4.23 -16.75 14.20
C ASN A 249 4.67 -15.36 13.75
N LYS A 250 5.32 -14.63 14.65
CA LYS A 250 5.79 -13.23 14.48
C LYS A 250 7.30 -13.15 14.26
N SER A 251 7.98 -14.30 14.21
CA SER A 251 9.42 -14.48 14.00
C SER A 251 9.71 -15.04 12.62
#